data_AF-A0A645E6Z4-F1
#
_entry.id   AF-A0A645E6Z4-F1
#
_cell.length_a   1.000
_cell.length_b   1.000
_cell.length_c   1.000
_cell.angle_alpha   90.00
_cell.angle_beta   90.00
_cell.angle_gamma   90.00
#
_symmetry.space_group_name_H-M   'P 1'
#
loop_
_entity.id
_entity.type
_entity.pdbx_description
1 polymer ?
#
loop_
_entity_poly.entity_id
_entity_poly.type
_entity_poly.pdbx_seq_one_letter_code
_entity_poly.pdbx_strand_id
1 'polypeptide(L)'
;MRLHDHLEAWRTYIESEDIDVLIQTAVMHAQFELLHPFKDGNGRIGRLLIPLFLFQKKKLAQPMFYLSAYFESNREEYYDALGQISLRNAWNEWIVFFLRAVASQAQNNIGKVNEIRGLYERMKTLIQQTTHSQHTIQVLDAIFTRPVFRTSDFIAEAGILKATAMTLLRQLKAEKILRELTPGSGRRPAVLCFPDLLNITEGKKIL
;
A
#
# COMPACT_ATOMS: atom_id res chain seq x y z
N MET A 1 19.94 -30.87 -13.86
CA MET A 1 18.70 -30.79 -13.06
C MET A 1 17.77 -29.83 -13.77
N ARG A 2 16.51 -30.19 -14.01
CA ARG A 2 15.59 -29.35 -14.80
C ARG A 2 14.99 -28.29 -13.87
N LEU A 3 14.83 -27.04 -14.33
CA LEU A 3 14.20 -25.95 -13.57
C LEU A 3 12.88 -26.37 -12.89
N HIS A 4 12.12 -27.24 -13.58
CA HIS A 4 10.88 -27.79 -13.06
C HIS A 4 11.05 -28.54 -11.74
N ASP A 5 12.12 -29.34 -11.58
CA ASP A 5 12.39 -30.10 -10.36
C ASP A 5 12.63 -29.15 -9.17
N HIS A 6 13.33 -28.05 -9.41
CA HIS A 6 13.56 -27.02 -8.39
C HIS A 6 12.30 -26.25 -8.02
N LEU A 7 11.45 -25.94 -8.99
CA LEU A 7 10.16 -25.29 -8.72
C LEU A 7 9.22 -26.21 -7.94
N GLU A 8 9.26 -27.50 -8.20
CA GLU A 8 8.48 -28.48 -7.45
C GLU A 8 8.99 -28.64 -6.01
N ALA A 9 10.32 -28.65 -5.81
CA ALA A 9 10.91 -28.59 -4.49
C ALA A 9 10.55 -27.29 -3.73
N TRP A 10 10.59 -26.16 -4.43
CA TRP A 10 10.15 -24.87 -3.87
C TRP A 10 8.67 -24.88 -3.49
N ARG A 11 7.80 -25.43 -4.36
CA ARG A 11 6.36 -25.62 -4.08
C ARG A 11 6.13 -26.47 -2.83
N THR A 12 6.85 -27.59 -2.72
CA THR A 12 6.76 -28.49 -1.56
C THR A 12 7.19 -27.77 -0.29
N TYR A 13 8.25 -26.95 -0.35
CA TYR A 13 8.72 -26.16 0.78
C TYR A 13 7.70 -25.11 1.24
N ILE A 14 7.07 -24.35 0.33
CA ILE A 14 6.08 -23.33 0.72
C ILE A 14 4.80 -23.94 1.33
N GLU A 15 4.44 -25.15 0.91
CA GLU A 15 3.28 -25.89 1.43
C GLU A 15 3.55 -26.44 2.84
N SER A 16 4.81 -26.68 3.21
CA SER A 16 5.19 -27.20 4.52
C SER A 16 4.86 -26.24 5.68
N GLU A 17 4.69 -26.81 6.87
CA GLU A 17 4.66 -26.07 8.13
C GLU A 17 6.10 -25.91 8.63
N ASP A 18 6.57 -24.66 8.70
CA ASP A 18 7.88 -24.30 9.24
C ASP A 18 7.70 -23.60 10.60
N ILE A 19 8.76 -23.60 11.42
CA ILE A 19 8.77 -23.06 12.78
C ILE A 19 8.46 -21.56 12.79
N ASP A 20 8.97 -20.82 11.80
CA ASP A 20 8.74 -19.37 11.68
C ASP A 20 8.33 -18.97 10.26
N VAL A 21 7.12 -18.44 10.13
CA VAL A 21 6.54 -18.03 8.84
C VAL A 21 7.32 -16.88 8.19
N LEU A 22 7.92 -15.97 8.96
CA LEU A 22 8.71 -14.87 8.40
C LEU A 22 10.03 -15.37 7.83
N ILE A 23 10.69 -16.31 8.52
CA ILE A 23 11.88 -16.99 8.00
C ILE A 23 11.51 -17.79 6.75
N GLN A 24 10.41 -18.54 6.78
CA GLN A 24 9.92 -19.29 5.62
C GLN A 24 9.66 -18.37 4.42
N THR A 25 9.08 -17.18 4.67
CA THR A 25 8.84 -16.16 3.64
C THR A 25 10.15 -15.64 3.05
N ALA A 26 11.15 -15.39 3.89
CA ALA A 26 12.48 -14.96 3.44
C ALA A 26 13.12 -15.99 2.51
N VAL A 27 13.10 -17.26 2.90
CA VAL A 27 13.66 -18.36 2.09
C VAL A 27 12.86 -18.55 0.80
N MET A 28 11.52 -18.53 0.88
CA MET A 28 10.63 -18.63 -0.28
C MET A 28 10.94 -17.53 -1.30
N HIS A 29 11.09 -16.28 -0.86
CA HIS A 29 11.38 -15.16 -1.73
C HIS A 29 12.77 -15.28 -2.37
N ALA A 30 13.82 -15.55 -1.58
CA ALA A 30 15.17 -15.74 -2.12
C ALA A 30 15.23 -16.88 -3.13
N GLN A 31 14.66 -18.04 -2.81
CA GLN A 31 14.65 -19.17 -3.74
C GLN A 31 13.94 -18.84 -5.04
N PHE A 32 12.81 -18.13 -5.00
CA PHE A 32 12.12 -17.71 -6.22
C PHE A 32 12.99 -16.78 -7.08
N GLU A 33 13.65 -15.79 -6.46
CA GLU A 33 14.56 -14.88 -7.17
C GLU A 33 15.77 -15.59 -7.77
N LEU A 34 16.36 -16.55 -7.05
CA LEU A 34 17.51 -17.35 -7.48
C LEU A 34 17.15 -18.32 -8.61
N LEU A 35 15.97 -18.95 -8.56
CA LEU A 35 15.50 -19.85 -9.62
C LEU A 35 15.17 -19.12 -10.92
N HIS A 36 14.73 -17.85 -10.81
CA HIS A 36 14.45 -16.97 -11.93
C HIS A 36 13.61 -17.64 -13.06
N PRO A 37 12.41 -18.18 -12.74
CA PRO A 37 11.74 -19.14 -13.62
C PRO A 37 11.15 -18.55 -14.91
N PHE A 38 10.95 -17.23 -14.98
CA PHE A 38 10.35 -16.55 -16.13
C PHE A 38 11.39 -15.79 -16.96
N LYS A 39 11.03 -15.45 -18.20
CA LYS A 39 11.90 -14.63 -19.08
C LYS A 39 11.99 -13.16 -18.64
N ASP A 40 10.93 -12.63 -18.04
CA ASP A 40 10.86 -11.29 -17.46
C ASP A 40 9.83 -11.32 -16.31
N GLY A 41 9.93 -10.34 -15.41
CA GLY A 41 8.96 -10.11 -14.35
C GLY A 41 9.24 -10.84 -13.04
N ASN A 42 10.32 -11.63 -12.96
CA ASN A 42 10.69 -12.38 -11.75
C ASN A 42 10.70 -11.49 -10.50
N GLY A 43 11.46 -10.39 -10.50
CA GLY A 43 11.50 -9.48 -9.35
C GLY A 43 10.13 -8.89 -8.93
N ARG A 44 9.22 -8.68 -9.90
CA ARG A 44 7.85 -8.19 -9.61
C ARG A 44 7.01 -9.30 -8.97
N ILE A 45 7.07 -10.51 -9.53
CA ILE A 45 6.35 -11.68 -9.02
C ILE A 45 6.89 -12.10 -7.65
N GLY A 46 8.21 -12.18 -7.48
CA GLY A 46 8.84 -12.54 -6.21
C GLY A 46 8.45 -11.60 -5.08
N ARG A 47 8.42 -10.29 -5.34
CA ARG A 47 7.93 -9.30 -4.37
C ARG A 47 6.42 -9.40 -4.12
N LEU A 48 5.62 -9.74 -5.13
CA LEU A 48 4.18 -9.95 -4.99
C LEU A 48 3.85 -11.21 -4.16
N LEU A 49 4.68 -12.24 -4.25
CA LEU A 49 4.51 -13.49 -3.50
C LEU A 49 4.64 -13.27 -1.98
N ILE A 50 5.42 -12.29 -1.52
CA ILE A 50 5.62 -12.00 -0.10
C ILE A 50 4.28 -11.73 0.63
N PRO A 51 3.49 -10.69 0.28
CA PRO A 51 2.21 -10.43 0.96
C PRO A 51 1.18 -11.54 0.73
N LEU A 52 1.19 -12.20 -0.43
CA LEU A 52 0.28 -13.31 -0.72
C LEU A 52 0.55 -14.52 0.17
N PHE A 53 1.82 -14.87 0.36
CA PHE A 53 2.25 -15.98 1.21
C PHE A 53 1.93 -15.70 2.68
N LEU A 54 2.24 -14.50 3.17
CA LEU A 54 1.89 -14.09 4.54
C LEU A 54 0.38 -14.08 4.77
N PHE A 55 -0.41 -13.69 3.77
CA PHE A 55 -1.88 -13.76 3.83
C PHE A 55 -2.37 -15.22 3.85
N GLN A 56 -1.84 -16.08 2.98
CA GLN A 56 -2.16 -17.52 2.95
C GLN A 56 -1.84 -18.20 4.30
N LYS A 57 -0.72 -17.85 4.93
CA LYS A 57 -0.31 -18.34 6.27
C LYS A 57 -1.01 -17.59 7.42
N LYS A 58 -2.02 -16.76 7.14
CA LYS A 58 -2.85 -16.02 8.11
C LYS A 58 -2.06 -15.08 9.04
N LYS A 59 -0.90 -14.58 8.60
CA LYS A 59 -0.11 -13.56 9.30
C LYS A 59 -0.53 -12.14 8.94
N LEU A 60 -1.23 -11.99 7.81
CA LEU A 60 -1.89 -10.75 7.40
C LEU A 60 -3.39 -10.99 7.23
N ALA A 61 -4.20 -10.00 7.56
CA ALA A 61 -5.64 -10.02 7.28
C ALA A 61 -5.97 -9.73 5.81
N GLN A 62 -5.06 -9.05 5.09
CA GLN A 62 -5.15 -8.74 3.66
C GLN A 62 -3.73 -8.67 3.06
N PRO A 63 -3.53 -8.98 1.77
CA PRO A 63 -2.21 -9.01 1.11
C PRO A 63 -1.73 -7.60 0.72
N MET A 64 -1.59 -6.70 1.70
CA MET A 64 -1.29 -5.27 1.50
C MET A 64 0.04 -4.82 2.12
N PHE A 65 0.93 -5.77 2.45
CA PHE A 65 2.23 -5.50 3.06
C PHE A 65 3.38 -5.63 2.04
N TYR A 66 3.76 -4.50 1.44
CA TYR A 66 4.77 -4.48 0.37
C TYR A 66 6.14 -3.99 0.87
N LEU A 67 7.17 -4.81 0.71
CA LEU A 67 8.57 -4.48 1.06
C LEU A 67 9.31 -3.67 -0.02
N SER A 68 8.66 -3.41 -1.15
CA SER A 68 9.29 -2.79 -2.32
C SER A 68 9.97 -1.46 -2.00
N ALA A 69 9.38 -0.62 -1.14
CA ALA A 69 9.98 0.67 -0.77
C ALA A 69 11.30 0.48 0.00
N TYR A 70 11.35 -0.48 0.92
CA TYR A 70 12.57 -0.82 1.64
C TYR A 70 13.63 -1.41 0.70
N PHE A 71 13.26 -2.37 -0.16
CA PHE A 71 14.20 -2.97 -1.10
C PHE A 71 14.74 -1.96 -2.11
N GLU A 72 13.92 -1.03 -2.61
CA GLU A 72 14.42 0.02 -3.53
C GLU A 72 15.38 0.97 -2.82
N SER A 73 15.09 1.34 -1.57
CA SER A 73 15.96 2.23 -0.78
C SER A 73 17.28 1.56 -0.38
N ASN A 74 17.32 0.22 -0.33
CA ASN A 74 18.49 -0.59 0.03
C ASN A 74 18.87 -1.54 -1.10
N ARG A 75 18.78 -1.06 -2.34
CA ARG A 75 18.88 -1.89 -3.55
C ARG A 75 20.19 -2.66 -3.65
N GLU A 76 21.31 -2.01 -3.36
CA GLU A 76 22.64 -2.64 -3.40
C GLU A 76 22.73 -3.76 -2.36
N GLU A 77 22.40 -3.46 -1.09
CA GLU A 77 22.38 -4.45 -0.01
C GLU A 77 21.44 -5.64 -0.31
N TYR A 78 20.28 -5.38 -0.92
CA TYR A 78 19.34 -6.43 -1.33
C TYR A 78 19.95 -7.41 -2.34
N TYR A 79 20.56 -6.90 -3.41
CA TYR A 79 21.16 -7.75 -4.45
C TYR A 79 22.42 -8.44 -3.93
N ASP A 80 23.23 -7.75 -3.13
CA ASP A 80 24.42 -8.32 -2.51
C ASP A 80 24.04 -9.46 -1.56
N ALA A 81 23.05 -9.25 -0.68
CA ALA A 81 22.58 -10.28 0.25
C ALA A 81 22.07 -11.53 -0.49
N LEU A 82 21.32 -11.36 -1.58
CA LEU A 82 20.91 -12.48 -2.43
C LEU A 82 22.10 -13.18 -3.10
N GLY A 83 23.06 -12.42 -3.64
CA GLY A 83 24.24 -12.96 -4.29
C GLY A 83 25.13 -13.77 -3.35
N GLN A 84 25.26 -13.35 -2.09
CA GLN A 84 26.06 -14.07 -1.09
C GLN A 84 25.46 -15.44 -0.71
N ILE A 85 24.16 -15.67 -0.93
CA ILE A 85 23.56 -17.01 -0.76
C ILE A 85 24.23 -17.98 -1.72
N SER A 86 24.33 -17.64 -3.01
CA SER A 86 24.95 -18.52 -4.01
C SER A 86 26.47 -18.64 -3.87
N LEU A 87 27.14 -17.58 -3.42
CA LEU A 87 28.60 -17.55 -3.33
C LEU A 87 29.14 -18.24 -2.07
N ARG A 88 28.45 -18.08 -0.93
CA ARG A 88 28.96 -18.44 0.40
C ARG A 88 27.96 -19.18 1.28
N ASN A 89 26.79 -19.54 0.75
CA ASN A 89 25.69 -20.12 1.51
C ASN A 89 25.23 -19.23 2.69
N ALA A 90 25.31 -17.90 2.49
CA ALA A 90 25.06 -16.86 3.48
C ALA A 90 23.56 -16.64 3.79
N TRP A 91 22.86 -17.71 4.19
CA TRP A 91 21.43 -17.67 4.47
C TRP A 91 21.09 -16.81 5.70
N ASN A 92 21.93 -16.84 6.73
CA ASN A 92 21.68 -16.09 7.95
C ASN A 92 21.70 -14.58 7.68
N GLU A 93 22.65 -14.11 6.88
CA GLU A 93 22.79 -12.72 6.46
C GLU A 93 21.57 -12.26 5.66
N TRP A 94 21.12 -13.08 4.70
CA TRP A 94 19.89 -12.83 3.95
C TRP A 94 18.66 -12.75 4.86
N ILE A 95 18.49 -13.72 5.77
CA ILE A 95 17.35 -13.77 6.68
C ILE A 95 17.35 -12.53 7.59
N VAL A 96 18.51 -12.15 8.14
CA VAL A 96 18.64 -10.94 8.96
C VAL A 96 18.28 -9.67 8.18
N PHE A 97 18.77 -9.54 6.94
CA PHE A 97 18.41 -8.43 6.07
C PHE A 97 16.91 -8.38 5.80
N PHE A 98 16.30 -9.52 5.44
CA PHE A 98 14.88 -9.62 5.14
C PHE A 98 14.01 -9.28 6.37
N LEU A 99 14.35 -9.80 7.54
CA LEU A 99 13.62 -9.51 8.78
C LEU A 99 13.74 -8.04 9.19
N ARG A 100 14.89 -7.40 8.94
CA ARG A 100 15.05 -5.95 9.12
C ARG A 100 14.13 -5.18 8.17
N ALA A 101 14.02 -5.61 6.91
CA ALA A 101 13.10 -5.02 5.94
C ALA A 101 11.64 -5.12 6.41
N VAL A 102 11.23 -6.29 6.90
CA VAL A 102 9.89 -6.51 7.47
C VAL A 102 9.64 -5.60 8.68
N ALA A 103 10.56 -5.54 9.63
CA ALA A 103 10.42 -4.71 10.82
C ALA A 103 10.32 -3.22 10.48
N SER A 104 11.20 -2.72 9.60
CA SER A 104 11.21 -1.33 9.15
C SER A 104 9.90 -0.97 8.42
N GLN A 105 9.47 -1.81 7.48
CA GLN A 105 8.24 -1.55 6.73
C GLN A 105 7.00 -1.60 7.62
N ALA A 106 6.94 -2.51 8.60
CA ALA A 106 5.86 -2.56 9.58
C ALA A 106 5.80 -1.29 10.43
N GLN A 107 6.94 -0.81 10.93
CA GLN A 107 7.01 0.42 11.70
C GLN A 107 6.57 1.65 10.87
N ASN A 108 7.01 1.74 9.61
CA ASN A 108 6.62 2.80 8.70
C ASN A 108 5.11 2.78 8.42
N ASN A 109 4.53 1.60 8.19
CA ASN A 109 3.08 1.46 7.97
C ASN A 109 2.27 1.86 9.21
N ILE A 110 2.72 1.49 10.42
CA ILE A 110 2.10 1.91 11.68
C ILE A 110 2.14 3.44 11.81
N GLY A 111 3.28 4.07 11.48
CA GLY A 111 3.41 5.53 11.44
C GLY A 111 2.36 6.16 10.53
N LYS A 112 2.28 5.73 9.28
CA LYS A 112 1.29 6.21 8.30
C LYS A 112 -0.15 6.04 8.78
N VAL A 113 -0.51 4.89 9.35
CA VAL A 113 -1.86 4.65 9.89
C VAL A 113 -2.19 5.64 11.00
N ASN A 114 -1.24 5.92 11.90
CA ASN A 114 -1.44 6.91 12.96
C ASN A 114 -1.61 8.33 12.41
N GLU A 115 -0.84 8.72 11.40
CA GLU A 115 -0.99 10.01 10.72
C GLU A 115 -2.35 10.15 10.04
N ILE A 116 -2.80 9.11 9.33
CA ILE A 116 -4.12 9.07 8.67
C ILE A 116 -5.24 9.18 9.70
N ARG A 117 -5.16 8.43 10.82
CA ARG A 117 -6.13 8.52 11.91
C ARG A 117 -6.16 9.92 12.54
N GLY A 118 -4.99 10.51 12.77
CA GLY A 118 -4.89 11.88 13.26
C GLY A 118 -5.49 12.90 12.26
N LEU A 119 -5.28 12.70 10.96
CA LEU A 119 -5.90 13.53 9.92
C LEU A 119 -7.42 13.37 9.94
N TYR A 120 -7.95 12.16 10.09
CA TYR A 120 -9.38 11.88 10.13
C TYR A 120 -10.07 12.67 11.27
N GLU A 121 -9.54 12.62 12.49
CA GLU A 121 -10.14 13.34 13.63
C GLU A 121 -10.06 14.88 13.47
N ARG A 122 -8.95 15.40 12.94
CA ARG A 122 -8.82 16.84 12.63
C ARG A 122 -9.82 17.26 11.56
N MET A 123 -9.95 16.49 10.48
CA MET A 123 -10.87 16.79 9.38
C MET A 123 -12.32 16.65 9.79
N LYS A 124 -12.67 15.68 10.64
CA LYS A 124 -14.01 15.56 11.22
C LYS A 124 -14.45 16.86 11.89
N THR A 125 -13.57 17.43 12.71
CA THR A 125 -13.84 18.70 13.41
C THR A 125 -13.91 19.87 12.43
N LEU A 126 -12.93 19.99 11.53
CA LEU A 126 -12.86 21.08 10.57
C LEU A 126 -14.06 21.08 9.61
N ILE A 127 -14.39 19.94 9.01
CA ILE A 127 -15.53 19.80 8.08
C ILE A 127 -16.85 20.11 8.80
N GLN A 128 -17.03 19.68 10.05
CA GLN A 128 -18.22 20.01 10.84
C GLN A 128 -18.34 21.53 11.04
N GLN A 129 -17.25 22.21 11.35
CA GLN A 129 -17.22 23.66 11.58
C GLN A 129 -17.40 24.45 10.29
N THR A 130 -16.81 24.01 9.18
CA THR A 130 -16.92 24.66 7.87
C THR A 130 -18.32 24.52 7.27
N THR A 131 -18.89 23.33 7.35
CA THR A 131 -20.13 23.00 6.62
C THR A 131 -21.38 23.12 7.47
N HIS A 132 -21.24 23.00 8.80
CA HIS A 132 -22.35 22.82 9.75
C HIS A 132 -23.32 21.69 9.36
N SER A 133 -22.87 20.75 8.54
CA SER A 133 -23.71 19.71 7.98
C SER A 133 -23.91 18.56 8.94
N GLN A 134 -25.08 17.92 8.89
CA GLN A 134 -25.28 16.60 9.50
C GLN A 134 -24.55 15.48 8.74
N HIS A 135 -24.13 15.73 7.50
CA HIS A 135 -23.50 14.74 6.62
C HIS A 135 -21.97 14.67 6.75
N THR A 136 -21.40 15.29 7.79
CA THR A 136 -19.94 15.38 7.98
C THR A 136 -19.25 14.01 7.89
N ILE A 137 -19.78 12.97 8.54
CA ILE A 137 -19.18 11.63 8.53
C ILE A 137 -19.21 11.03 7.13
N GLN A 138 -20.34 11.13 6.42
CA GLN A 138 -20.47 10.59 5.06
C GLN A 138 -19.51 11.26 4.07
N VAL A 139 -19.35 12.57 4.19
CA VAL A 139 -18.39 13.35 3.40
C VAL A 139 -16.96 12.91 3.72
N LEU A 140 -16.63 12.81 5.00
CA LEU A 140 -15.31 12.45 5.49
C LEU A 140 -14.93 11.03 5.04
N ASP A 141 -15.82 10.06 5.23
CA ASP A 141 -15.60 8.67 4.82
C ASP A 141 -15.42 8.59 3.29
N ALA A 142 -16.21 9.32 2.51
CA ALA A 142 -16.07 9.32 1.05
C ALA A 142 -14.71 9.85 0.56
N ILE A 143 -14.21 10.96 1.14
CA ILE A 143 -12.91 11.54 0.73
C ILE A 143 -11.71 10.74 1.26
N PHE A 144 -11.87 9.98 2.35
CA PHE A 144 -10.83 9.09 2.87
C PHE A 144 -10.78 7.75 2.14
N THR A 145 -11.94 7.19 1.75
CA THR A 145 -12.03 5.98 0.94
C THR A 145 -11.41 6.21 -0.44
N ARG A 146 -11.67 7.38 -1.04
CA ARG A 146 -11.15 7.71 -2.36
C ARG A 146 -10.65 9.15 -2.40
N PRO A 147 -9.33 9.39 -2.21
CA PRO A 147 -8.77 10.74 -2.16
C PRO A 147 -8.70 11.44 -3.53
N VAL A 148 -8.89 10.74 -4.64
CA VAL A 148 -9.01 11.32 -5.99
C VAL A 148 -10.29 10.81 -6.64
N PHE A 149 -11.23 11.70 -6.88
CA PHE A 149 -12.59 11.33 -7.26
C PHE A 149 -13.21 12.34 -8.21
N ARG A 150 -14.14 11.85 -9.03
CA ARG A 150 -15.07 12.72 -9.73
C ARG A 150 -16.18 13.13 -8.79
N THR A 151 -16.76 14.30 -9.01
CA THR A 151 -17.94 14.74 -8.25
C THR A 151 -19.09 13.73 -8.29
N SER A 152 -19.31 13.05 -9.42
CA SER A 152 -20.32 11.98 -9.54
C SER A 152 -20.07 10.81 -8.59
N ASP A 153 -18.81 10.43 -8.46
CA ASP A 153 -18.40 9.26 -7.69
C ASP A 153 -18.53 9.56 -6.20
N PHE A 154 -18.17 10.78 -5.78
CA PHE A 154 -18.39 11.25 -4.42
C PHE A 154 -19.86 11.26 -4.02
N ILE A 155 -20.75 11.73 -4.91
CA ILE A 155 -22.21 11.76 -4.62
C ILE A 155 -22.73 10.34 -4.39
N ALA A 156 -22.30 9.39 -5.22
CA ALA A 156 -22.68 7.99 -5.10
C ALA A 156 -22.14 7.35 -3.81
N GLU A 157 -20.85 7.57 -3.50
CA GLU A 157 -20.17 7.03 -2.32
C GLU A 157 -20.74 7.59 -1.00
N ALA A 158 -20.91 8.91 -0.91
CA ALA A 158 -21.39 9.55 0.31
C ALA A 158 -22.89 9.28 0.58
N GLY A 159 -23.65 8.81 -0.41
CA GLY A 159 -25.07 8.50 -0.25
C GLY A 159 -25.93 9.71 0.09
N ILE A 160 -25.56 10.90 -0.38
CA ILE A 160 -26.25 12.17 -0.09
C ILE A 160 -26.89 12.78 -1.34
N LEU A 161 -27.92 13.59 -1.13
CA LEU A 161 -28.60 14.29 -2.23
C LEU A 161 -27.60 15.17 -3.00
N LYS A 162 -27.67 15.11 -4.33
CA LYS A 162 -26.77 15.82 -5.25
C LYS A 162 -26.64 17.31 -4.92
N ALA A 163 -27.74 18.02 -4.66
CA ALA A 163 -27.71 19.45 -4.35
C ALA A 163 -26.91 19.75 -3.08
N THR A 164 -27.08 18.92 -2.05
CA THR A 164 -26.34 18.98 -0.78
C THR A 164 -24.86 18.69 -1.02
N ALA A 165 -24.54 17.60 -1.71
CA ALA A 165 -23.17 17.23 -2.05
C ALA A 165 -22.41 18.34 -2.79
N MET A 166 -23.04 18.95 -3.79
CA MET A 166 -22.45 20.05 -4.55
C MET A 166 -22.15 21.27 -3.66
N THR A 167 -23.03 21.57 -2.71
CA THR A 167 -22.84 22.67 -1.76
C THR A 167 -21.66 22.39 -0.82
N LEU A 168 -21.59 21.17 -0.28
CA LEU A 168 -20.51 20.74 0.61
C LEU A 168 -19.16 20.75 -0.12
N LEU A 169 -19.09 20.17 -1.32
CA LEU A 169 -17.86 20.20 -2.13
C LEU A 169 -17.39 21.62 -2.43
N ARG A 170 -18.31 22.57 -2.66
CA ARG A 170 -17.95 23.98 -2.85
C ARG A 170 -17.33 24.59 -1.58
N GLN A 171 -17.90 24.32 -0.41
CA GLN A 171 -17.36 24.78 0.87
C GLN A 171 -15.97 24.18 1.15
N LEU A 172 -15.81 22.86 0.95
CA LEU A 172 -14.52 22.19 1.14
C LEU A 172 -13.43 22.71 0.19
N LYS A 173 -13.80 23.08 -1.04
CA LYS A 173 -12.88 23.74 -1.97
C LYS A 173 -12.52 25.15 -1.52
N ALA A 174 -13.48 25.91 -1.01
CA ALA A 174 -13.24 27.28 -0.51
C ALA A 174 -12.25 27.28 0.67
N GLU A 175 -12.37 26.31 1.58
CA GLU A 175 -11.44 26.10 2.70
C GLU A 175 -10.14 25.37 2.31
N LYS A 176 -9.92 25.12 1.01
CA LYS A 176 -8.73 24.43 0.46
C LYS A 176 -8.49 23.02 1.03
N ILE A 177 -9.51 22.40 1.62
CA ILE A 177 -9.50 20.99 2.03
C ILE A 177 -9.43 20.11 0.77
N LEU A 178 -10.22 20.47 -0.25
CA LEU A 178 -10.19 19.81 -1.56
C LEU A 178 -9.55 20.72 -2.61
N ARG A 179 -8.78 20.12 -3.51
CA ARG A 179 -8.21 20.80 -4.68
C ARG A 179 -8.82 20.25 -5.96
N GLU A 180 -9.06 21.14 -6.92
CA GLU A 180 -9.51 20.76 -8.26
C GLU A 180 -8.29 20.42 -9.13
N LEU A 181 -8.21 19.18 -9.59
CA LEU A 181 -7.16 18.71 -10.51
C LEU A 181 -7.54 18.97 -11.96
N THR A 182 -8.81 18.81 -12.30
CA THR A 182 -9.33 19.09 -13.63
C THR A 182 -10.71 19.71 -13.50
N PRO A 183 -10.94 20.89 -14.10
CA PRO A 183 -12.24 21.52 -14.07
C PRO A 183 -13.27 20.69 -14.84
N GLY A 184 -14.52 20.77 -14.41
CA GLY A 184 -15.62 20.18 -15.16
C GLY A 184 -15.81 20.91 -16.49
N SER A 185 -16.15 20.17 -17.55
CA SER A 185 -16.45 20.76 -18.87
C SER A 185 -17.59 20.02 -19.55
N GLY A 186 -18.67 20.75 -19.85
CA GLY A 186 -19.90 20.20 -20.42
C GLY A 186 -20.46 19.07 -19.55
N ARG A 187 -20.52 17.85 -20.10
CA ARG A 187 -20.99 16.64 -19.39
C ARG A 187 -19.92 15.97 -18.52
N ARG A 188 -18.65 16.40 -18.59
CA ARG A 188 -17.55 15.79 -17.82
C ARG A 188 -17.51 16.40 -16.41
N PRO A 189 -17.65 15.59 -15.34
CA PRO A 189 -17.56 16.09 -13.98
C PRO A 189 -16.13 16.52 -13.66
N ALA A 190 -15.99 17.49 -12.74
CA ALA A 190 -14.70 17.89 -12.21
C ALA A 190 -14.01 16.72 -11.49
N VAL A 191 -12.68 16.68 -11.55
CA VAL A 191 -11.84 15.77 -10.78
C VAL A 191 -11.27 16.55 -9.60
N LEU A 192 -11.61 16.09 -8.40
CA LEU A 192 -11.16 16.66 -7.15
C LEU A 192 -10.17 15.71 -6.49
N CYS A 193 -9.27 16.27 -5.69
CA CYS A 193 -8.41 15.52 -4.81
C CYS A 193 -8.43 16.07 -3.38
N PHE A 194 -8.15 15.19 -2.43
CA PHE A 194 -7.89 15.49 -1.04
C PHE A 194 -6.38 15.40 -0.78
N PRO A 195 -5.64 16.53 -0.86
CA PRO A 195 -4.18 16.50 -0.91
C PRO A 195 -3.53 15.98 0.38
N ASP A 196 -4.09 16.29 1.55
CA ASP A 196 -3.48 15.94 2.83
C ASP A 196 -3.36 14.42 3.01
N LEU A 197 -4.40 13.66 2.63
CA LEU A 197 -4.33 12.20 2.68
C LEU A 197 -3.31 11.66 1.68
N LEU A 198 -3.27 12.21 0.45
CA LEU A 198 -2.29 11.81 -0.57
C LEU A 198 -0.85 12.07 -0.11
N ASN A 199 -0.60 13.20 0.54
CA ASN A 199 0.72 13.57 1.03
C ASN A 199 1.21 12.59 2.10
N ILE A 200 0.32 12.12 2.99
CA ILE A 200 0.64 11.08 3.99
C ILE A 200 0.93 9.74 3.30
N THR A 201 0.10 9.34 2.33
CA THR A 201 0.29 8.05 1.65
C THR A 201 1.59 8.01 0.84
N GLU A 202 1.95 9.12 0.17
CA GLU A 202 3.19 9.25 -0.60
C GLU A 202 4.42 9.57 0.27
N GLY A 203 4.23 10.01 1.52
CA GLY A 203 5.31 10.42 2.42
C GLY A 203 6.03 11.70 1.98
N LYS A 204 5.42 12.49 1.09
CA LYS A 204 5.96 13.75 0.57
C LYS A 204 4.84 14.65 0.06
N LYS A 205 5.11 15.95 -0.05
CA LYS A 205 4.16 16.89 -0.66
C LYS A 205 4.13 16.70 -2.17
N ILE A 206 2.99 16.25 -2.70
CA ILE A 206 2.82 16.00 -4.14
C ILE A 206 1.94 17.03 -4.85
N LEU A 207 1.19 17.84 -4.09
CA LEU A 207 0.27 18.87 -4.59
C LEU A 207 0.36 20.14 -3.73
#